data_AF-A0A640KC74-F1
#
_entry.id   AF-A0A640KC74-F1
#
_cell.length_a   1.000
_cell.length_b   1.000
_cell.length_c   1.000
_cell.angle_alpha   90.00
_cell.angle_beta   90.00
_cell.angle_gamma   90.00
#
_symmetry.space_group_name_H-M   'P 1'
#
loop_
_entity.id
_entity.type
_entity.pdbx_description
1 polymer ?
#
loop_
_entity_poly.entity_id
_entity_poly.type
_entity_poly.pdbx_seq_one_letter_code
_entity_poly.pdbx_strand_id
1 'polypeptide(L)' 'MFRRVGEQFTGMFPRKAFLHWYNGEGMDEMEFTEAESNMNDLVSESQQYQDATVEEEGEYDEEA' A
#
# COMPACT_ATOMS: atom_id res chain seq x y z
N MET A 1 -4.05 2.06 8.13
CA MET A 1 -3.70 0.66 8.51
C MET A 1 -2.81 0.02 7.45
N PHE A 2 -3.18 0.04 6.17
CA PHE A 2 -2.40 -0.52 5.05
C PHE A 2 -0.98 0.02 4.93
N ARG A 3 -0.78 1.34 5.07
CA ARG A 3 0.55 1.95 5.04
C ARG A 3 1.53 1.33 6.05
N ARG A 4 1.10 1.04 7.28
CA ARG A 4 1.95 0.43 8.31
C ARG A 4 2.35 -1.00 7.95
N VAL A 5 1.45 -1.76 7.31
CA VAL A 5 1.74 -3.12 6.85
C VAL A 5 2.72 -3.09 5.69
N GLY A 6 2.52 -2.18 4.73
CA GLY A 6 3.44 -1.94 3.61
C GLY A 6 4.84 -1.57 4.09
N GLU A 7 4.98 -0.60 5.00
CA GLU A 7 6.28 -0.19 5.56
C GLU A 7 7.04 -1.35 6.21
N GLN A 8 6.34 -2.23 6.94
CA GLN A 8 6.97 -3.42 7.52
C GLN A 8 7.37 -4.42 6.43
N PHE A 9 6.51 -4.65 5.44
CA PHE A 9 6.77 -5.54 4.33
C PHE A 9 8.00 -5.11 3.51
N THR A 10 8.07 -3.84 3.11
CA THR A 10 9.21 -3.26 2.37
C THR A 10 10.52 -3.37 3.17
N GLY A 11 10.46 -3.38 4.51
CA GLY A 11 11.62 -3.63 5.36
C GLY A 11 12.05 -5.10 5.44
N MET A 12 11.13 -6.04 5.24
CA MET A 12 11.37 -7.48 5.40
C MET A 12 11.71 -8.18 4.07
N PHE A 13 11.02 -7.83 3.00
CA PHE A 13 11.08 -8.53 1.71
C PHE A 13 12.49 -8.49 1.06
N PRO A 14 13.20 -7.33 1.00
CA PRO A 14 14.56 -7.29 0.44
C PRO A 14 15.58 -8.11 1.25
N ARG A 15 15.29 -8.38 2.52
CA ARG A 15 16.13 -9.21 3.40
C ARG A 15 15.79 -10.70 3.31
N LYS A 16 14.83 -11.06 2.46
CA LYS A 16 14.28 -12.41 2.30
C LYS A 16 13.81 -13.02 3.63
N ALA A 17 13.35 -12.17 4.56
CA ALA A 17 12.91 -12.61 5.87
C ALA A 17 11.66 -13.48 5.72
N PHE A 18 11.69 -14.69 6.28
CA PHE A 18 10.57 -15.65 6.32
C PHE A 18 10.02 -16.14 4.96
N LEU A 19 10.63 -15.78 3.82
CA LEU A 19 10.15 -16.17 2.48
C LEU A 19 10.04 -17.69 2.28
N HIS A 20 10.96 -18.47 2.86
CA HIS A 20 10.97 -19.93 2.70
C HIS A 20 9.69 -20.65 3.16
N TRP A 21 8.91 -20.06 4.06
CA TRP A 21 7.61 -20.63 4.47
C TRP A 21 6.56 -20.54 3.37
N TYR A 22 6.61 -19.48 2.57
CA TYR A 22 5.68 -19.26 1.46
C TYR A 22 6.14 -19.95 0.18
N ASN A 23 7.45 -19.95 -0.09
CA ASN A 23 8.00 -20.71 -1.21
C ASN A 23 7.76 -22.23 -1.04
N GLY A 24 7.72 -22.72 0.21
CA GLY A 24 7.37 -24.11 0.53
C GLY A 24 5.93 -24.49 0.18
N GLU A 25 5.04 -23.50 0.05
CA GLU A 25 3.65 -23.67 -0.39
C GLU A 25 3.47 -23.45 -1.91
N GLY A 26 4.57 -23.16 -2.63
CA GLY A 26 4.57 -22.99 -4.09
C GLY A 26 4.40 -21.55 -4.57
N MET A 27 4.50 -20.57 -3.67
CA MET A 27 4.45 -19.15 -4.01
C MET A 27 5.76 -18.67 -4.63
N ASP A 28 5.70 -17.87 -5.70
CA ASP A 28 6.87 -17.31 -6.40
C ASP A 28 7.27 -15.94 -5.82
N GLU A 29 8.56 -15.60 -5.86
CA GLU A 29 9.05 -14.29 -5.39
C GLU A 29 8.41 -13.11 -6.16
N MET A 30 8.01 -13.30 -7.42
CA MET A 30 7.33 -12.28 -8.22
C MET A 30 5.91 -11.98 -7.70
N GLU A 31 5.22 -12.97 -7.13
CA GLU A 31 3.88 -12.78 -6.57
C GLU A 31 3.91 -11.84 -5.36
N PHE A 32 5.02 -11.79 -4.62
CA PHE A 32 5.24 -10.84 -3.54
C PHE A 32 5.39 -9.41 -4.05
N THR A 33 6.14 -9.21 -5.13
CA THR A 33 6.29 -7.88 -5.74
C THR A 33 4.99 -7.39 -6.35
N GLU A 34 4.18 -8.27 -6.93
CA GLU A 34 2.84 -7.94 -7.43
C GLU A 34 1.90 -7.54 -6.29
N ALA A 35 1.90 -8.31 -5.19
CA ALA A 35 1.10 -7.98 -4.01
C ALA A 35 1.50 -6.64 -3.36
N GLU A 36 2.80 -6.31 -3.34
CA GLU A 36 3.29 -5.01 -2.87
C GLU A 36 2.79 -3.87 -3.76
N SER A 37 2.87 -4.02 -5.08
CA SER A 37 2.35 -3.02 -6.04
C SER A 37 0.86 -2.80 -5.83
N ASN A 38 0.08 -3.88 -5.79
CA ASN A 38 -1.36 -3.81 -5.60
C ASN A 38 -1.74 -3.10 -4.29
N MET A 39 -0.97 -3.31 -3.22
CA MET A 39 -1.18 -2.62 -1.95
C MET A 39 -0.88 -1.11 -2.07
N ASN A 40 0.22 -0.75 -2.74
CA ASN A 40 0.59 0.66 -2.93
C ASN A 40 -0.43 1.40 -3.81
N ASP A 41 -0.95 0.76 -4.84
CA ASP A 41 -1.99 1.31 -5.70
C ASP A 41 -3.26 1.58 -4.88
N LEU A 42 -3.72 0.60 -4.09
CA LEU A 42 -4.89 0.77 -3.21
C LEU A 42 -4.71 1.91 -2.19
N VAL A 43 -3.52 2.04 -1.59
CA VAL A 43 -3.23 3.14 -0.67
C VAL A 43 -3.25 4.49 -1.40
N SER A 44 -2.70 4.54 -2.62
CA SER A 44 -2.65 5.76 -3.43
C SER A 44 -4.03 6.20 -3.88
N GLU A 45 -4.86 5.28 -4.37
CA GLU A 45 -6.26 5.55 -4.74
C GLU A 45 -7.05 6.05 -3.53
N SER A 46 -6.91 5.40 -2.37
CA SER A 46 -7.58 5.81 -1.14
C SER A 46 -7.18 7.21 -0.69
N GLN A 47 -5.89 7.55 -0.81
CA GLN A 47 -5.40 8.89 -0.48
C GLN A 47 -5.94 9.92 -1.46
N GLN A 48 -5.95 9.61 -2.75
CA GLN A 48 -6.46 10.51 -3.79
C GLN A 48 -7.94 10.87 -3.58
N TYR A 49 -8.78 9.89 -3.22
CA TYR A 49 -10.19 10.18 -2.91
C TYR A 49 -10.35 11.04 -1.66
N GLN A 50 -9.54 10.80 -0.61
CA GLN A 50 -9.56 11.63 0.59
C GLN A 50 -9.12 13.06 0.29
N ASP A 51 -8.02 13.23 -0.43
CA ASP A 51 -7.49 14.55 -0.78
C ASP A 51 -8.49 15.30 -1.68
N ALA A 52 -9.13 14.63 -2.64
CA ALA A 52 -10.17 15.23 -3.48
C ALA A 52 -11.40 15.68 -2.68
N THR A 53 -11.83 14.93 -1.66
CA THR A 53 -12.92 15.36 -0.78
C THR A 53 -12.53 16.54 0.12
N VAL A 54 -11.27 16.61 0.54
CA VAL A 54 -10.75 17.70 1.38
C VAL A 54 -10.56 18.98 0.56
N GLU A 55 -10.08 18.87 -0.69
CA GLU A 55 -10.01 20.01 -1.62
C GLU A 55 -11.40 20.56 -1.93
N GLU A 56 -12.40 19.69 -2.13
CA GLU A 56 -13.79 20.11 -2.36
C GLU A 56 -14.39 20.81 -1.12
N GLU A 57 -14.22 20.25 0.09
CA GLU A 57 -14.71 20.89 1.33
C GLU A 57 -14.00 22.22 1.65
N GLY A 58 -12.70 22.33 1.35
CA GLY A 58 -11.92 23.56 1.56
C GLY A 58 -12.35 24.72 0.66
N GLU A 59 -12.79 24.43 -0.57
CA GLU A 59 -13.27 25.46 -1.51
C GLU A 59 -14.61 26.08 -1.04
N TYR A 60 -15.46 25.34 -0.32
CA TYR A 60 -16.71 25.87 0.24
C TYR A 60 -16.51 26.73 1.51
N ASP A 61 -15.40 26.56 2.24
CA ASP A 61 -15.12 27.31 3.47
C ASP A 61 -14.33 28.62 3.20
N GLU A 62 -13.66 28.74 2.04
CA GLU A 62 -12.98 29.98 1.61
C GLU A 62 -13.91 31.02 0.96
N GLU A 63 -15.12 30.63 0.54
CA GLU A 63 -16.12 31.50 -0.09
C GLU A 63 -17.15 32.11 0.91
N ALA A 64 -16.97 31.95 2.23
CA ALA A 64 -17.90 32.41 3.28
C ALA A 64 -17.47 33.65 4.07
#